data_AF-A0A9D4L846-F1
#
_entry.id   AF-A0A9D4L846-F1
#
_cell.length_a   1.000
_cell.length_b   1.000
_cell.length_c   1.000
_cell.angle_alpha   90.00
_cell.angle_beta   90.00
_cell.angle_gamma   90.00
#
_symmetry.space_group_name_H-M   'P 1'
#
loop_
_entity.id
_entity.type
_entity.pdbx_description
1 polymer ?
#
loop_
_entity_poly.entity_id
_entity_poly.type
_entity_poly.pdbx_seq_one_letter_code
_entity_poly.pdbx_strand_id
1 'polypeptide(L)'
;MEYLNVIAKPLTSEEGITGIPLDFYIVPCLLSRAPSPLQIFISPPGKPQTPVLAFVFCGKFLPPSFFHRLVAVCIRVWPISQERDQYCLFNGLAIFTLNETYTLRIWYMDYIIYARIVCCSENEKLDNFIWLFQEVRRKLKKHLKYFVHQSSSVFEECIQCPDMQVSLHNKGLFIVKQFKYKKAMACPVCSLHAVTRSNVMKHWFKEKLDRIETDDE
;
A
#
# COMPACT_ATOMS: atom_id res chain seq x y z
N MET A 1 12.41 1.48 22.73
CA MET A 1 11.46 2.20 21.83
C MET A 1 11.26 1.51 20.48
N GLU A 2 12.27 0.84 19.90
CA GLU A 2 12.11 0.06 18.66
C GLU A 2 11.12 -1.11 18.79
N TYR A 3 11.04 -1.76 19.95
CA TYR A 3 10.05 -2.80 20.25
C TYR A 3 8.59 -2.32 20.13
N LEU A 4 8.35 -1.01 20.29
CA LEU A 4 7.03 -0.40 20.14
C LEU A 4 6.74 0.02 18.68
N ASN A 5 7.70 -0.18 17.78
CA ASN A 5 7.68 0.29 16.38
C ASN A 5 7.44 1.81 16.27
N VAL A 6 8.00 2.60 17.18
CA VAL A 6 7.87 4.08 17.14
C VAL A 6 9.10 4.72 16.49
N ILE A 7 10.23 4.02 16.54
CA ILE A 7 11.52 4.41 15.99
C ILE A 7 12.00 3.22 15.17
N ALA A 8 12.66 3.47 14.04
CA ALA A 8 13.21 2.45 13.18
C ALA A 8 14.65 2.77 12.80
N LYS A 9 15.53 1.79 12.95
CA LYS A 9 16.81 1.76 12.26
C LYS A 9 16.60 1.23 10.82
N PRO A 10 16.97 1.98 9.78
CA PRO A 10 16.86 1.52 8.39
C PRO A 10 17.69 0.27 8.12
N LEU A 11 17.26 -0.53 7.14
CA LEU A 11 18.09 -1.58 6.57
C LEU A 11 19.36 -0.96 5.97
N THR A 12 20.50 -1.36 6.49
CA THR A 12 21.80 -1.12 5.87
C THR A 12 22.11 -2.32 4.99
N SER A 13 22.30 -2.12 3.67
CA SER A 13 22.98 -3.16 2.88
C SER A 13 24.47 -3.13 3.25
N GLU A 14 25.14 -4.29 3.16
CA GLU A 14 26.59 -4.40 3.37
C GLU A 14 27.41 -3.52 2.40
N GLU A 15 26.78 -3.04 1.33
CA GLU A 15 27.36 -2.18 0.29
C GLU A 15 26.99 -0.70 0.44
N GLY A 16 26.31 -0.28 1.52
CA GLY A 16 25.99 1.13 1.75
C GLY A 16 24.94 1.73 0.80
N ILE A 17 24.20 0.90 0.07
CA ILE A 17 23.28 1.31 -1.02
C ILE A 17 22.12 2.20 -0.54
N THR A 18 21.78 2.18 0.75
CA THR A 18 20.72 3.08 1.26
C THR A 18 21.21 4.50 1.52
N GLY A 19 22.52 4.79 1.46
CA GLY A 19 23.09 6.12 1.71
C GLY A 19 22.83 6.68 3.12
N ILE A 20 22.07 5.97 3.97
CA ILE A 20 21.76 6.40 5.33
C ILE A 20 22.95 5.96 6.19
N PRO A 21 23.64 6.87 6.89
CA PRO A 21 24.77 6.47 7.70
C PRO A 21 24.33 5.47 8.78
N LEU A 22 25.22 4.53 9.13
CA LEU A 22 24.95 3.35 9.97
C LEU A 22 24.35 3.64 11.36
N ASP A 23 24.35 4.90 11.81
CA ASP A 23 23.94 5.32 13.16
C ASP A 23 22.68 6.19 13.22
N PHE A 24 21.87 6.22 12.16
CA PHE A 24 20.64 7.01 12.15
C PHE A 24 19.40 6.21 12.54
N TYR A 25 18.61 6.80 13.44
CA TYR A 25 17.28 6.34 13.81
C TYR A 25 16.24 7.26 13.23
N ILE A 26 15.21 6.68 12.61
CA ILE A 26 14.10 7.42 12.04
C ILE A 26 12.90 7.35 12.97
N VAL A 27 12.29 8.51 13.23
CA VAL A 27 11.05 8.64 14.00
C VAL A 27 9.95 9.13 13.04
N PRO A 28 9.09 8.24 12.48
CA PRO A 28 8.19 8.61 11.39
C PRO A 28 7.23 9.78 11.69
N CYS A 29 6.86 9.98 12.96
CA CYS A 29 5.98 11.08 13.34
C CYS A 29 6.66 12.46 13.37
N LEU A 30 8.00 12.51 13.39
CA LEU A 30 8.79 13.75 13.41
C LEU A 30 9.28 14.16 12.01
N LEU A 31 8.96 13.38 10.98
CA LEU A 31 9.32 13.70 9.60
C LEU A 31 8.58 14.96 9.12
N SER A 32 9.17 15.63 8.14
CA SER A 32 8.52 16.72 7.41
C SER A 32 7.22 16.21 6.77
N ARG A 33 6.24 17.11 6.63
CA ARG A 33 5.02 16.79 5.88
C ARG A 33 5.39 16.52 4.43
N ALA A 34 4.66 15.58 3.82
CA ALA A 34 4.83 15.33 2.40
C ALA A 34 4.54 16.60 1.59
N PRO A 35 5.27 16.85 0.49
CA PRO A 35 4.87 17.84 -0.49
C PRO A 35 3.44 17.52 -0.96
N SER A 36 2.67 18.57 -1.30
CA SER A 36 1.21 18.57 -1.54
C SER A 36 0.61 17.18 -1.84
N PRO A 37 -0.49 16.76 -1.17
CA PRO A 37 -1.13 15.46 -1.37
C PRO A 37 -1.32 15.10 -2.85
N LEU A 38 -1.61 16.08 -3.70
CA LEU A 38 -1.78 15.90 -5.14
C LEU A 38 -0.53 15.35 -5.84
N GLN A 39 0.68 15.76 -5.45
CA GLN A 39 1.93 15.25 -6.06
C GLN A 39 2.20 13.79 -5.71
N ILE A 40 1.70 13.33 -4.57
CA ILE A 40 1.81 11.94 -4.10
C ILE A 40 0.96 10.99 -4.97
N PHE A 41 -0.15 11.50 -5.49
CA PHE A 41 -1.09 10.79 -6.35
C PHE A 41 -0.72 10.83 -7.84
N ILE A 42 0.20 11.71 -8.23
CA ILE A 42 0.78 11.71 -9.58
C ILE A 42 1.74 10.52 -9.63
N SER A 43 1.17 9.35 -9.89
CA SER A 43 1.90 8.27 -10.53
C SER A 43 2.64 8.87 -11.72
N PRO A 44 3.94 8.60 -11.91
CA PRO A 44 4.61 9.02 -13.13
C PRO A 44 3.78 8.51 -14.32
N PRO A 45 3.34 9.39 -15.23
CA PRO A 45 2.50 8.99 -16.35
C PRO A 45 3.18 7.89 -17.15
N GLY A 46 2.41 6.93 -17.66
CA GLY A 46 2.92 5.82 -18.47
C GLY A 46 3.47 4.63 -17.68
N LYS A 47 3.63 4.72 -16.35
CA LYS A 47 4.15 3.59 -15.57
C LYS A 47 3.07 2.58 -15.16
N PRO A 48 3.28 1.28 -15.39
CA PRO A 48 2.42 0.21 -14.88
C PRO A 48 2.31 0.26 -13.35
N GLN A 49 1.10 0.09 -12.82
CA GLN A 49 0.84 0.14 -11.39
C GLN A 49 -0.33 -0.73 -10.96
N THR A 50 -0.31 -1.19 -9.72
CA THR A 50 -1.43 -1.93 -9.15
C THR A 50 -2.60 -0.98 -8.82
N PRO A 51 -3.85 -1.50 -8.79
CA PRO A 51 -4.97 -0.80 -8.16
C PRO A 51 -4.61 -0.38 -6.74
N VAL A 52 -5.15 0.73 -6.23
CA VAL A 52 -4.84 1.13 -4.84
C VAL A 52 -5.49 0.15 -3.87
N LEU A 53 -4.68 -0.44 -3.01
CA LEU A 53 -5.13 -1.19 -1.84
C LEU A 53 -5.38 -0.21 -0.70
N ALA A 54 -6.54 -0.33 -0.05
CA ALA A 54 -6.92 0.50 1.09
C ALA A 54 -7.27 -0.37 2.30
N PHE A 55 -6.87 0.07 3.48
CA PHE A 55 -7.21 -0.53 4.77
C PHE A 55 -8.12 0.43 5.54
N VAL A 56 -9.41 0.10 5.57
CA VAL A 56 -10.46 0.97 6.12
C VAL A 56 -10.87 0.48 7.50
N PHE A 57 -10.70 1.31 8.52
CA PHE A 57 -10.98 0.95 9.91
C PHE A 57 -12.46 1.27 10.25
N CYS A 58 -13.33 0.27 10.11
CA CYS A 58 -14.78 0.46 10.21
C CYS A 58 -15.23 0.85 11.62
N GLY A 59 -15.81 2.05 11.76
CA GLY A 59 -16.43 2.52 13.02
C GLY A 59 -15.44 2.78 14.16
N LYS A 60 -14.13 2.82 13.88
CA LYS A 60 -13.08 3.10 14.85
C LYS A 60 -12.18 4.21 14.32
N PHE A 61 -11.97 5.24 15.11
CA PHE A 61 -10.94 6.24 14.82
C PHE A 61 -9.60 5.52 14.67
N LEU A 62 -8.92 5.69 13.53
CA LEU A 62 -7.57 5.20 13.33
C LEU A 62 -6.59 6.30 13.77
N PRO A 63 -5.91 6.15 14.91
CA PRO A 63 -4.90 7.13 15.31
C PRO A 63 -3.78 7.16 14.27
N PRO A 64 -3.29 8.35 13.85
CA PRO A 64 -2.16 8.47 12.93
C PRO A 64 -0.92 7.66 13.35
N SER A 65 -0.77 7.41 14.66
CA SER A 65 0.30 6.58 15.21
C SER A 65 0.33 5.15 14.67
N PHE A 66 -0.79 4.60 14.19
CA PHE A 66 -0.82 3.28 13.53
C PHE A 66 -0.09 3.32 12.19
N PHE A 67 -0.27 4.39 11.41
CA PHE A 67 0.48 4.60 10.19
C PHE A 67 1.97 4.79 10.50
N HIS A 68 2.32 5.60 11.50
CA HIS A 68 3.72 5.79 11.90
C HIS A 68 4.38 4.47 12.32
N ARG A 69 3.66 3.62 13.06
CA ARG A 69 4.13 2.28 13.42
C ARG A 69 4.29 1.36 12.23
N LEU A 70 3.37 1.41 11.28
CA LEU A 70 3.50 0.67 10.03
C LEU A 70 4.75 1.11 9.25
N VAL A 71 4.97 2.41 9.10
CA VAL A 71 6.16 2.96 8.44
C VAL A 71 7.43 2.52 9.15
N ALA A 72 7.49 2.60 10.48
CA ALA A 72 8.65 2.16 11.26
C ALA A 72 8.98 0.67 11.01
N VAL A 73 7.95 -0.18 10.91
CA VAL A 73 8.16 -1.58 10.53
C VAL A 73 8.68 -1.69 9.09
N CYS A 74 8.06 -0.98 8.14
CA CYS A 74 8.45 -1.04 6.73
C CYS A 74 9.91 -0.61 6.50
N ILE A 75 10.41 0.39 7.22
CA ILE A 75 11.82 0.84 7.18
C ILE A 75 12.81 -0.29 7.51
N ARG A 76 12.40 -1.26 8.35
CA ARG A 76 13.20 -2.42 8.73
C ARG A 76 13.08 -3.59 7.77
N VAL A 77 12.14 -3.53 6.83
CA VAL A 77 11.80 -4.63 5.91
C VAL A 77 12.21 -4.30 4.48
N TRP A 78 12.11 -3.04 4.07
CA TRP A 78 12.43 -2.59 2.73
C TRP A 78 13.30 -1.34 2.76
N PRO A 79 14.27 -1.22 1.83
CA PRO A 79 15.01 0.00 1.61
C PRO A 79 14.09 1.18 1.35
N ILE A 80 14.40 2.34 1.92
CA ILE A 80 13.70 3.60 1.62
C ILE A 80 14.10 4.04 0.22
N SER A 81 13.13 4.41 -0.60
CA SER A 81 13.39 4.90 -1.96
C SER A 81 14.02 6.30 -1.92
N GLN A 82 14.89 6.58 -2.90
CA GLN A 82 15.55 7.86 -3.05
C GLN A 82 15.24 8.48 -4.41
N GLU A 83 15.01 9.78 -4.43
CA GLU A 83 14.90 10.59 -5.65
C GLU A 83 15.81 11.82 -5.51
N ARG A 84 16.75 12.02 -6.44
CA ARG A 84 17.67 13.18 -6.46
C ARG A 84 18.35 13.42 -5.11
N ASP A 85 18.93 12.36 -4.54
CA ASP A 85 19.60 12.34 -3.23
C ASP A 85 18.71 12.66 -2.02
N GLN A 86 17.38 12.64 -2.18
CA GLN A 86 16.42 12.81 -1.09
C GLN A 86 15.67 11.51 -0.80
N TYR A 87 15.53 11.19 0.49
CA TYR A 87 14.70 10.09 0.94
C TYR A 87 13.23 10.40 0.73
N CYS A 88 12.52 9.49 0.06
CA CYS A 88 11.09 9.57 -0.17
C CYS A 88 10.29 9.12 1.06
N LEU A 89 10.54 9.76 2.20
CA LEU A 89 9.98 9.42 3.50
C LEU A 89 9.50 10.67 4.23
N PHE A 90 8.19 10.75 4.48
CA PHE A 90 7.49 11.92 5.01
C PHE A 90 6.44 11.53 6.05
N ASN A 91 6.00 12.50 6.85
CA ASN A 91 4.84 12.31 7.70
C ASN A 91 3.57 12.24 6.83
N GLY A 92 2.99 11.04 6.75
CA GLY A 92 1.82 10.71 5.94
C GLY A 92 2.13 9.99 4.62
N LEU A 93 3.40 9.82 4.25
CA LEU A 93 3.82 9.12 3.02
C LEU A 93 5.16 8.42 3.21
N ALA A 94 5.28 7.19 2.74
CA ALA A 94 6.54 6.47 2.63
C ALA A 94 6.64 5.74 1.29
N ILE A 95 7.79 5.82 0.64
CA ILE A 95 8.11 5.08 -0.58
C ILE A 95 9.30 4.17 -0.30
N PHE A 96 9.13 2.88 -0.61
CA PHE A 96 10.13 1.84 -0.40
C PHE A 96 10.48 1.16 -1.73
N THR A 97 11.73 0.76 -1.89
CA THR A 97 12.19 -0.06 -3.00
C THR A 97 11.93 -1.53 -2.68
N LEU A 98 11.13 -2.22 -3.50
CA LEU A 98 10.86 -3.64 -3.34
C LEU A 98 11.92 -4.50 -4.05
N ASN A 99 12.32 -4.07 -5.25
CA ASN A 99 13.42 -4.58 -6.05
C ASN A 99 13.81 -3.51 -7.09
N GLU A 100 14.68 -3.85 -8.04
CA GLU A 100 15.12 -2.93 -9.12
C GLU A 100 13.96 -2.37 -9.96
N THR A 101 12.88 -3.15 -10.06
CA THR A 101 11.72 -2.81 -10.89
C THR A 101 10.62 -2.07 -10.12
N TYR A 102 10.36 -2.39 -8.85
CA TYR A 102 9.12 -2.01 -8.19
C TYR A 102 9.36 -1.18 -6.94
N THR A 103 8.50 -0.18 -6.75
CA THR A 103 8.40 0.58 -5.51
C THR A 103 7.05 0.38 -4.84
N LEU A 104 7.06 0.32 -3.51
CA LEU A 104 5.88 0.33 -2.67
C LEU A 104 5.66 1.75 -2.15
N ARG A 105 4.51 2.33 -2.48
CA ARG A 105 4.04 3.60 -1.92
C ARG A 105 2.98 3.31 -0.87
N ILE A 106 3.14 3.85 0.34
CA ILE A 106 2.17 3.76 1.42
C ILE A 106 1.87 5.17 1.92
N TRP A 107 0.60 5.52 2.05
CA TRP A 107 0.21 6.84 2.55
C TRP A 107 -1.00 6.75 3.47
N TYR A 108 -1.18 7.80 4.26
CA TYR A 108 -2.29 7.93 5.20
C TYR A 108 -3.08 9.19 4.90
N MET A 109 -4.37 9.02 4.66
CA MET A 109 -5.29 10.11 4.37
C MET A 109 -6.70 9.73 4.79
N ASP A 110 -7.50 10.68 5.29
CA ASP A 110 -8.90 10.49 5.67
C ASP A 110 -9.13 9.27 6.59
N TYR A 111 -8.17 9.04 7.51
CA TYR A 111 -8.15 7.90 8.43
C TYR A 111 -8.06 6.51 7.76
N ILE A 112 -7.62 6.47 6.50
CA ILE A 112 -7.37 5.26 5.72
C ILE A 112 -5.88 5.15 5.43
N ILE A 113 -5.36 3.93 5.54
CA ILE A 113 -4.03 3.59 5.05
C ILE A 113 -4.17 3.02 3.65
N TYR A 114 -3.42 3.58 2.72
CA TYR A 114 -3.41 3.15 1.34
C TYR A 114 -2.03 2.60 0.96
N ALA A 115 -2.02 1.69 0.00
CA ALA A 115 -0.82 1.13 -0.57
C ALA A 115 -0.98 0.94 -2.09
N ARG A 116 0.10 1.19 -2.83
CA ARG A 116 0.19 0.93 -4.27
C ARG A 116 1.59 0.46 -4.60
N ILE A 117 1.69 -0.45 -5.56
CA ILE A 117 2.97 -0.84 -6.14
C ILE A 117 3.06 -0.22 -7.54
N VAL A 118 4.19 0.42 -7.80
CA VAL A 118 4.47 1.13 -9.06
C VAL A 118 5.70 0.50 -9.69
N CYS A 119 5.61 0.20 -10.98
CA CYS A 119 6.75 -0.22 -11.77
C CYS A 119 7.60 1.00 -12.14
N CYS A 120 8.92 0.87 -12.01
CA CYS A 120 9.89 1.88 -12.38
C CYS A 120 10.13 1.90 -13.90
N SER A 121 9.90 0.78 -14.58
CA SER A 121 10.02 0.58 -16.03
C SER A 121 8.67 0.73 -16.73
N GLU A 122 8.66 1.32 -17.92
CA GLU A 122 7.43 1.47 -18.73
C GLU A 122 7.07 0.19 -19.49
N ASN A 123 8.05 -0.67 -19.76
CA ASN A 123 7.90 -1.85 -20.60
C ASN A 123 7.55 -3.13 -19.82
N GLU A 124 7.53 -3.07 -18.49
CA GLU A 124 7.32 -4.26 -17.67
C GLU A 124 5.83 -4.55 -17.43
N LYS A 125 5.48 -5.84 -17.52
CA LYS A 125 4.13 -6.31 -17.21
C LYS A 125 4.03 -6.61 -15.71
N LEU A 126 3.04 -6.00 -15.06
CA LEU A 126 2.70 -6.26 -13.64
C LEU A 126 2.49 -7.75 -13.34
N ASP A 127 2.00 -8.50 -14.32
CA ASP A 127 1.63 -9.91 -14.16
C ASP A 127 2.85 -10.81 -13.85
N ASN A 128 4.08 -10.37 -14.13
CA ASN A 128 5.31 -11.11 -13.87
C ASN A 128 5.64 -11.25 -12.37
N PHE A 129 5.08 -10.38 -11.52
CA PHE A 129 5.45 -10.27 -10.10
C PHE A 129 4.26 -10.32 -9.14
N ILE A 130 3.17 -10.99 -9.53
CA ILE A 130 1.97 -11.09 -8.68
C ILE A 130 2.30 -11.64 -7.27
N TRP A 131 3.22 -12.59 -7.16
CA TRP A 131 3.64 -13.14 -5.86
C TRP A 131 4.21 -12.04 -4.93
N LEU A 132 4.97 -11.09 -5.47
CA LEU A 132 5.56 -9.98 -4.72
C LEU A 132 4.44 -9.10 -4.14
N PHE A 133 3.41 -8.83 -4.93
CA PHE A 133 2.28 -7.98 -4.51
C PHE A 133 1.47 -8.65 -3.40
N GLN A 134 1.24 -9.96 -3.52
CA GLN A 134 0.60 -10.76 -2.47
C GLN A 134 1.44 -10.78 -1.19
N GLU A 135 2.76 -10.93 -1.30
CA GLU A 135 3.67 -10.96 -0.16
C GLU A 135 3.71 -9.61 0.57
N VAL A 136 3.80 -8.50 -0.17
CA VAL A 136 3.70 -7.14 0.38
C VAL A 136 2.39 -6.97 1.14
N ARG A 137 1.25 -7.30 0.51
CA ARG A 137 -0.06 -7.21 1.15
C ARG A 137 -0.12 -8.06 2.42
N ARG A 138 0.39 -9.30 2.38
CA ARG A 138 0.40 -10.21 3.54
C ARG A 138 1.20 -9.61 4.70
N LYS A 139 2.38 -9.02 4.42
CA LYS A 139 3.20 -8.33 5.43
C LYS A 139 2.47 -7.12 6.02
N LEU A 140 1.95 -6.23 5.19
CA LEU A 140 1.19 -5.05 5.64
C LEU A 140 0.01 -5.46 6.53
N LYS A 141 -0.80 -6.42 6.07
CA LYS A 141 -1.95 -6.95 6.82
C LYS A 141 -1.55 -7.56 8.16
N LYS A 142 -0.45 -8.32 8.20
CA LYS A 142 0.07 -8.94 9.44
C LYS A 142 0.42 -7.87 10.46
N HIS A 143 1.14 -6.81 10.06
CA HIS A 143 1.55 -5.74 10.97
C HIS A 143 0.37 -4.89 11.45
N LEU A 144 -0.55 -4.55 10.56
CA LEU A 144 -1.78 -3.84 10.95
C LEU A 144 -2.59 -4.64 11.98
N LYS A 145 -2.74 -5.95 11.79
CA LYS A 145 -3.43 -6.81 12.77
C LYS A 145 -2.72 -6.87 14.12
N TYR A 146 -1.39 -6.85 14.12
CA TYR A 146 -0.60 -6.88 15.35
C TYR A 146 -0.85 -5.63 16.22
N PHE A 147 -0.91 -4.44 15.60
CA PHE A 147 -1.11 -3.18 16.34
C PHE A 147 -2.48 -3.04 17.00
N VAL A 148 -3.47 -3.78 16.51
CA VAL A 148 -4.88 -3.60 16.88
C VAL A 148 -5.35 -4.58 17.98
N HIS A 149 -4.47 -5.46 18.48
CA HIS A 149 -4.82 -6.53 19.43
C HIS A 149 -5.96 -7.44 18.91
N GLN A 150 -5.56 -8.41 18.09
CA GLN A 150 -6.22 -9.69 17.77
C GLN A 150 -7.69 -9.76 17.33
N SER A 151 -8.44 -8.66 17.21
CA SER A 151 -9.77 -8.73 16.60
C SER A 151 -9.68 -8.79 15.07
N SER A 152 -10.22 -9.85 14.47
CA SER A 152 -10.20 -10.10 13.03
C SER A 152 -11.06 -9.13 12.20
N SER A 153 -11.80 -8.24 12.86
CA SER A 153 -12.85 -7.38 12.30
C SER A 153 -12.53 -5.87 12.30
N VAL A 154 -11.29 -5.45 12.59
CA VAL A 154 -11.04 -4.01 12.83
C VAL A 154 -10.82 -3.19 11.56
N PHE A 155 -10.38 -3.83 10.48
CA PHE A 155 -10.29 -3.15 9.20
C PHE A 155 -10.76 -4.04 8.05
N GLU A 156 -11.34 -3.39 7.04
CA GLU A 156 -11.68 -3.99 5.77
C GLU A 156 -10.58 -3.70 4.74
N GLU A 157 -10.26 -4.72 3.95
CA GLU A 157 -9.43 -4.55 2.76
C GLU A 157 -10.33 -4.08 1.61
N CYS A 158 -10.01 -2.93 1.05
CA CYS A 158 -10.73 -2.34 -0.07
C CYS A 158 -9.79 -2.13 -1.26
N ILE A 159 -10.34 -2.10 -2.47
CA ILE A 159 -9.63 -1.67 -3.67
C ILE A 159 -10.29 -0.42 -4.22
N GLN A 160 -9.49 0.60 -4.55
CA GLN A 160 -10.01 1.75 -5.26
C GLN A 160 -10.26 1.40 -6.73
N CYS A 161 -11.37 1.90 -7.25
CA CYS A 161 -11.72 1.91 -8.66
C CYS A 161 -10.49 2.30 -9.52
N PRO A 162 -10.05 1.44 -10.47
CA PRO A 162 -8.92 1.74 -11.34
C PRO A 162 -9.17 2.92 -12.28
N ASP A 163 -10.41 3.10 -12.72
CA ASP A 163 -10.83 4.13 -13.66
C ASP A 163 -11.04 5.49 -13.00
N MET A 164 -10.94 5.54 -11.66
CA MET A 164 -10.94 6.79 -10.93
C MET A 164 -9.51 7.25 -10.69
N GLN A 165 -9.25 8.53 -10.95
CA GLN A 165 -8.11 9.18 -10.32
C GLN A 165 -8.23 9.02 -8.80
N VAL A 166 -7.10 8.84 -8.12
CA VAL A 166 -7.08 8.64 -6.67
C VAL A 166 -7.80 9.82 -6.03
N SER A 167 -9.05 9.58 -5.64
CA SER A 167 -9.91 10.64 -5.12
C SER A 167 -9.62 10.82 -3.65
N LEU A 168 -9.36 12.07 -3.27
CA LEU A 168 -9.49 12.55 -1.90
C LEU A 168 -10.91 12.17 -1.40
N HIS A 169 -11.07 11.66 -0.18
CA HIS A 169 -12.36 11.37 0.49
C HIS A 169 -13.02 10.00 0.29
N ASN A 170 -12.27 8.89 0.30
CA ASN A 170 -12.82 7.52 0.44
C ASN A 170 -13.79 7.08 -0.68
N LYS A 171 -13.84 7.82 -1.79
CA LYS A 171 -14.70 7.53 -2.93
C LYS A 171 -14.11 6.40 -3.78
N GLY A 172 -14.98 5.60 -4.38
CA GLY A 172 -14.59 4.55 -5.31
C GLY A 172 -13.97 3.32 -4.67
N LEU A 173 -14.12 3.14 -3.35
CA LEU A 173 -13.60 1.97 -2.65
C LEU A 173 -14.58 0.80 -2.73
N PHE A 174 -14.08 -0.36 -3.17
CA PHE A 174 -14.80 -1.61 -3.19
C PHE A 174 -14.30 -2.54 -2.09
N ILE A 175 -15.21 -3.02 -1.25
CA ILE A 175 -14.87 -3.98 -0.19
C ILE A 175 -14.55 -5.32 -0.86
N VAL A 176 -13.34 -5.83 -0.64
CA VAL A 176 -12.84 -7.03 -1.32
C VAL A 176 -13.73 -8.25 -1.08
N LYS A 177 -14.32 -8.39 0.11
CA LYS A 177 -15.20 -9.52 0.44
C LYS A 177 -16.44 -9.59 -0.45
N GLN A 178 -16.90 -8.46 -1.00
CA GLN A 178 -18.09 -8.42 -1.87
C GLN A 178 -17.84 -9.12 -3.22
N PHE A 179 -16.59 -9.12 -3.70
CA PHE A 179 -16.20 -9.84 -4.92
C PHE A 179 -16.20 -11.37 -4.77
N LYS A 180 -16.38 -11.92 -3.56
CA LYS A 180 -16.60 -13.35 -3.38
C LYS A 180 -17.88 -13.81 -4.09
N TYR A 181 -18.91 -12.98 -4.08
CA TYR A 181 -20.25 -13.32 -4.59
C TYR A 181 -20.62 -12.61 -5.89
N LYS A 182 -19.82 -11.62 -6.31
CA LYS A 182 -20.11 -10.77 -7.47
C LYS A 182 -18.94 -10.80 -8.46
N LYS A 183 -19.23 -11.13 -9.73
CA LYS A 183 -18.25 -11.10 -10.83
C LYS A 183 -17.92 -9.66 -11.27
N ALA A 184 -18.84 -8.73 -11.08
CA ALA A 184 -18.64 -7.30 -11.32
C ALA A 184 -19.47 -6.46 -10.34
N MET A 185 -19.04 -5.23 -10.09
CA MET A 185 -19.76 -4.26 -9.26
C MET A 185 -19.80 -2.90 -9.96
N ALA A 186 -20.95 -2.23 -9.94
CA ALA A 186 -21.07 -0.87 -10.43
C ALA A 186 -20.21 0.08 -9.59
N CYS A 187 -19.55 1.04 -10.23
CA CYS A 187 -18.74 2.03 -9.53
C CYS A 187 -19.61 2.86 -8.57
N PRO A 188 -19.25 2.94 -7.27
CA PRO A 188 -20.07 3.61 -6.27
C PRO A 188 -20.08 5.14 -6.42
N VAL A 189 -19.28 5.70 -7.34
CA VAL A 189 -19.12 7.15 -7.50
C VAL A 189 -19.86 7.68 -8.70
N CYS A 190 -19.65 7.08 -9.87
CA CYS A 190 -20.29 7.54 -11.10
C CYS A 190 -21.40 6.61 -11.58
N SER A 191 -21.42 5.34 -11.17
CA SER A 191 -22.35 4.31 -11.69
C SER A 191 -22.32 4.10 -13.22
N LEU A 192 -21.37 4.72 -13.93
CA LEU A 192 -21.25 4.66 -15.40
C LEU A 192 -20.45 3.45 -15.90
N HIS A 193 -19.66 2.81 -15.03
CA HIS A 193 -18.90 1.62 -15.39
C HIS A 193 -19.00 0.55 -14.30
N ALA A 194 -18.76 -0.69 -14.71
CA ALA A 194 -18.66 -1.83 -13.82
C ALA A 194 -17.21 -2.25 -13.67
N VAL A 195 -16.77 -2.41 -12.43
CA VAL A 195 -15.45 -2.92 -12.10
C VAL A 195 -15.55 -4.44 -11.96
N THR A 196 -14.83 -5.16 -12.82
CA THR A 196 -14.82 -6.63 -12.81
C THR A 196 -13.87 -7.15 -11.74
N ARG A 197 -14.23 -8.31 -11.17
CA ARG A 197 -13.42 -9.00 -10.17
C ARG A 197 -11.99 -9.25 -10.66
N SER A 198 -11.83 -9.72 -11.90
CA SER A 198 -10.52 -9.98 -12.51
C SER A 198 -9.66 -8.71 -12.60
N ASN A 199 -10.24 -7.57 -12.98
CA ASN A 199 -9.48 -6.33 -13.17
C ASN A 199 -8.88 -5.80 -11.86
N VAL A 200 -9.59 -5.92 -10.74
CA VAL A 200 -9.14 -5.36 -9.45
C VAL A 200 -8.45 -6.33 -8.53
N MET A 201 -8.81 -7.62 -8.59
CA MET A 201 -8.29 -8.62 -7.67
C MET A 201 -6.98 -9.24 -8.15
N LYS A 202 -6.71 -9.27 -9.47
CA LYS A 202 -5.61 -10.06 -10.04
C LYS A 202 -4.24 -9.78 -9.45
N HIS A 203 -3.98 -8.54 -9.04
CA HIS A 203 -2.67 -8.17 -8.50
C HIS A 203 -2.54 -8.48 -7.01
N TRP A 204 -3.54 -8.11 -6.21
CA TRP A 204 -3.44 -8.17 -4.74
C TRP A 204 -4.00 -9.46 -4.14
N PHE A 205 -4.87 -10.17 -4.86
CA PHE A 205 -5.71 -11.25 -4.34
C PHE A 205 -5.81 -12.44 -5.31
N LYS A 206 -4.80 -12.71 -6.13
CA LYS A 206 -4.82 -13.84 -7.09
C LYS A 206 -5.15 -15.17 -6.43
N GLU A 207 -4.65 -15.41 -5.21
CA GLU A 207 -4.93 -16.63 -4.45
C GLU A 207 -6.41 -16.82 -4.10
N LYS A 208 -7.18 -15.72 -4.03
CA LYS A 208 -8.63 -15.78 -3.84
C LYS A 208 -9.38 -15.93 -5.15
N LEU A 209 -8.81 -15.47 -6.27
CA LEU A 209 -9.39 -15.71 -7.59
C LEU A 209 -9.30 -17.18 -7.95
N ASP A 210 -8.10 -17.75 -7.85
CA ASP A 210 -7.81 -19.14 -8.22
C ASP A 210 -8.73 -20.11 -7.45
N ARG A 211 -8.97 -19.87 -6.16
CA ARG A 211 -9.87 -20.71 -5.33
C ARG A 211 -11.34 -20.63 -5.73
N ILE A 212 -11.81 -19.47 -6.18
CA ILE A 212 -13.22 -19.34 -6.59
C ILE A 212 -13.43 -19.97 -7.96
N GLU A 213 -12.43 -19.90 -8.84
CA GLU A 213 -12.49 -20.55 -10.16
C GLU A 213 -12.49 -22.08 -10.05
N THR A 214 -11.76 -22.65 -9.08
CA THR A 214 -11.82 -24.10 -8.81
C THR A 214 -13.10 -24.58 -8.11
N ASP A 215 -13.84 -23.67 -7.46
CA ASP A 215 -15.13 -24.00 -6.80
C ASP A 215 -16.33 -23.91 -7.77
N ASP A 216 -16.13 -23.29 -8.95
CA ASP A 216 -17.15 -23.11 -10.01
C ASP A 216 -17.07 -24.20 -11.12
N GLU A 217 -16.14 -25.17 -11.02
CA GLU A 217 -15.98 -26.36 -11.90
C GLU A 217 -16.55 -27.64 -11.27
#